data_AF-A0A7Y6CWS7-F1
#
_entry.id   AF-A0A7Y6CWS7-F1
#
_cell.length_a   1.000
_cell.length_b   1.000
_cell.length_c   1.000
_cell.angle_alpha   90.00
_cell.angle_beta   90.00
_cell.angle_gamma   90.00
#
_symmetry.space_group_name_H-M   'P 1'
#
loop_
_entity.id
_entity.type
_entity.pdbx_description
1 polymer ?
#
loop_
_entity_poly.entity_id
_entity_poly.type
_entity_poly.pdbx_seq_one_letter_code
_entity_poly.pdbx_strand_id
1 'polypeptide(L)'
;MKIPGTILSFLGGATATSLLFCGYLVWKTATVKIHRLTTPLQLSTEQASNGLLPVGTTLYYDTSFPEGFSRYKIYVNINRMSLELETLRDPTMIDPVDAIAFSQGALLKLLRNHPLTKNDLRAIVNFSYLSKDEIKEVLSEFTDGK
;
A
#
# COMPACT_ATOMS: atom_id res chain seq x y z
N MET A 1 27.91 -45.31 -34.10
CA MET A 1 28.47 -45.05 -32.74
C MET A 1 27.31 -45.11 -31.76
N LYS A 2 27.19 -46.18 -30.96
CA LYS A 2 26.06 -46.36 -30.01
C LYS A 2 26.43 -45.69 -28.69
N ILE A 3 25.68 -44.65 -28.31
CA ILE A 3 25.84 -43.99 -27.00
C ILE A 3 25.38 -44.99 -25.94
N PRO A 4 26.22 -45.36 -24.95
CA PRO A 4 25.84 -46.32 -23.93
C PRO A 4 24.69 -45.75 -23.09
N GLY A 5 23.64 -46.56 -22.91
CA GLY A 5 22.37 -46.15 -22.27
C GLY A 5 22.53 -45.51 -20.88
N THR A 6 23.63 -45.83 -20.19
CA THR A 6 23.99 -45.26 -18.89
C THR A 6 24.21 -43.75 -18.96
N ILE A 7 24.85 -43.23 -20.02
CA ILE A 7 25.12 -41.78 -20.18
C ILE A 7 23.81 -41.02 -20.42
N LEU A 8 22.86 -41.63 -21.14
CA LEU A 8 21.57 -41.03 -21.45
C LEU A 8 20.69 -40.90 -20.20
N SER A 9 20.73 -41.88 -19.29
CA SER A 9 20.04 -41.82 -18.00
C SER A 9 20.64 -40.80 -17.02
N PHE A 10 21.96 -40.56 -17.05
CA PHE A 10 22.61 -39.53 -16.24
C PHE A 10 22.26 -38.11 -16.72
N LEU A 11 22.23 -37.86 -18.03
CA LEU A 11 21.78 -36.56 -18.58
C LEU A 11 20.28 -36.30 -18.33
N GLY A 12 19.42 -37.33 -18.44
CA GLY A 12 18.00 -37.22 -18.11
C GLY A 12 17.74 -36.92 -16.63
N GLY A 13 18.50 -37.54 -15.72
CA GLY A 13 18.39 -37.28 -14.29
C GLY A 13 18.84 -35.88 -13.86
N ALA A 14 19.93 -35.37 -14.46
CA ALA A 14 20.47 -34.04 -14.16
C ALA A 14 19.56 -32.90 -14.64
N THR A 15 18.93 -33.07 -15.81
CA THR A 15 17.98 -32.07 -16.34
C THR A 15 16.68 -32.03 -15.52
N ALA A 16 16.17 -33.20 -15.11
CA ALA A 16 14.99 -33.26 -14.23
C ALA A 16 15.23 -32.62 -12.86
N THR A 17 16.40 -32.86 -12.24
CA THR A 17 16.75 -32.25 -10.95
C THR A 17 16.99 -30.74 -11.07
N SER A 18 17.59 -30.26 -12.16
CA SER A 18 17.76 -28.83 -12.41
C SER A 18 16.41 -28.12 -12.61
N LEU A 19 15.48 -28.71 -13.37
CA LEU A 19 14.13 -28.16 -13.55
C LEU A 19 13.32 -28.13 -12.25
N LEU A 20 13.41 -29.19 -11.43
CA LEU A 20 12.77 -29.23 -10.12
C LEU A 20 13.38 -28.21 -9.16
N PHE A 21 14.70 -28.00 -9.21
CA PHE A 21 15.38 -27.00 -8.39
C PHE A 21 15.05 -25.57 -8.83
N CYS A 22 15.04 -25.28 -10.13
CA CYS A 22 14.57 -24.01 -10.67
C CYS A 22 13.09 -23.76 -10.33
N GLY A 23 12.22 -24.76 -10.49
CA GLY A 23 10.82 -24.68 -10.10
C GLY A 23 10.65 -24.43 -8.59
N TYR A 24 11.47 -25.07 -7.75
CA TYR A 24 11.48 -24.83 -6.30
C TYR A 24 11.95 -23.42 -5.94
N LEU A 25 12.98 -22.88 -6.61
CA LEU A 25 13.44 -21.50 -6.39
C LEU A 25 12.40 -20.46 -6.85
N VAL A 26 11.72 -20.71 -7.97
CA VAL A 26 10.60 -19.88 -8.44
C VAL A 26 9.39 -19.99 -7.50
N TRP A 27 9.12 -21.16 -6.93
CA TRP A 27 8.04 -21.32 -5.95
C TRP A 27 8.37 -20.63 -4.62
N LYS A 28 9.61 -20.76 -4.12
CA LYS A 28 10.02 -20.19 -2.83
C LYS A 28 9.99 -18.66 -2.80
N THR A 29 10.02 -18.02 -3.95
CA THR A 29 10.03 -16.55 -4.08
C THR A 29 8.65 -15.91 -3.95
N ALA A 30 7.57 -16.68 -3.80
CA ALA A 30 6.21 -16.14 -3.79
C ALA A 30 5.61 -15.83 -2.40
N THR A 31 6.38 -15.86 -1.32
CA THR A 31 5.86 -15.45 -0.01
C THR A 31 5.87 -13.92 0.09
N VAL A 32 4.72 -13.32 -0.20
CA VAL A 32 4.50 -11.88 -0.08
C VAL A 32 4.36 -11.52 1.41
N LYS A 33 5.27 -10.68 1.91
CA LYS A 33 5.18 -10.14 3.26
C LYS A 33 4.23 -8.94 3.27
N ILE A 34 3.30 -8.93 4.22
CA ILE A 34 2.35 -7.84 4.40
C ILE A 34 2.35 -7.34 5.84
N HIS A 35 1.97 -6.08 6.01
CA HIS A 35 1.62 -5.50 7.30
C HIS A 35 0.23 -4.87 7.19
N ARG A 36 -0.64 -5.13 8.16
CA ARG A 36 -1.97 -4.50 8.22
C ARG A 36 -1.95 -3.40 9.26
N LEU A 37 -2.29 -2.19 8.84
CA LEU A 37 -2.28 -1.03 9.72
C LEU A 37 -3.23 -1.21 10.90
N THR A 38 -2.71 -1.00 12.11
CA THR A 38 -3.49 -0.95 13.36
C THR A 38 -3.81 0.48 13.78
N THR A 39 -3.08 1.45 13.24
CA THR A 39 -3.29 2.89 13.43
C THR A 39 -3.27 3.60 12.07
N PRO A 40 -3.98 4.72 11.92
CA PRO A 40 -3.95 5.46 10.65
C PRO A 40 -2.55 6.07 10.44
N LEU A 41 -2.12 6.11 9.19
CA LEU A 41 -0.88 6.79 8.79
C LEU A 41 -1.18 8.04 7.98
N GLN A 42 -0.46 9.10 8.27
CA GLN A 42 -0.47 10.35 7.53
C GLN A 42 0.55 10.27 6.40
N LEU A 43 0.12 10.62 5.19
CA LEU A 43 0.98 10.70 4.00
C LEU A 43 1.54 12.11 3.85
N SER A 44 2.84 12.19 3.59
CA SER A 44 3.54 13.43 3.30
C SER A 44 4.15 13.36 1.91
N THR A 45 3.79 14.33 1.07
CA THR A 45 4.46 14.62 -0.21
C THR A 45 5.47 15.74 0.01
N GLU A 46 6.38 15.95 -0.95
CA GLU A 46 7.33 17.07 -0.86
C GLU A 46 6.64 18.45 -0.80
N GLN A 47 5.42 18.56 -1.35
CA GLN A 47 4.71 19.84 -1.48
C GLN A 47 3.61 20.05 -0.43
N ALA A 48 3.04 18.97 0.14
CA ALA A 48 2.01 19.04 1.18
C ALA A 48 1.73 17.68 1.86
N SER A 49 1.07 17.70 3.02
CA SER A 49 0.49 16.47 3.57
C SER A 49 -0.85 16.20 2.90
N ASN A 50 -0.87 15.18 2.03
CA ASN A 50 -1.96 14.98 1.05
C ASN A 50 -2.73 13.67 1.24
N GLY A 51 -2.80 13.14 2.46
CA GLY A 51 -3.69 12.00 2.68
C GLY A 51 -3.53 11.26 3.99
N LEU A 52 -4.47 10.34 4.18
CA LEU A 52 -4.54 9.44 5.31
C LEU A 52 -4.71 8.02 4.76
N LEU A 53 -3.88 7.09 5.25
CA LEU A 53 -4.12 5.66 5.11
C LEU A 53 -4.96 5.19 6.30
N PRO A 54 -6.17 4.65 6.07
CA PRO A 54 -7.03 4.22 7.14
C PRO A 54 -6.49 2.97 7.84
N VAL A 55 -6.92 2.77 9.08
CA VAL A 55 -6.73 1.51 9.81
C VAL A 55 -7.26 0.35 8.95
N GLY A 56 -6.54 -0.78 8.96
CA GLY A 56 -6.88 -1.95 8.16
C GLY A 56 -6.29 -1.94 6.74
N THR A 57 -5.70 -0.83 6.28
CA THR A 57 -4.95 -0.82 5.00
C THR A 57 -3.85 -1.87 5.03
N THR A 58 -3.73 -2.63 3.95
CA THR A 58 -2.68 -3.65 3.79
C THR A 58 -1.49 -3.05 3.05
N LEU A 59 -0.35 -3.01 3.74
CA LEU A 59 0.94 -2.60 3.21
C LEU A 59 1.71 -3.82 2.72
N TYR A 60 2.05 -3.86 1.44
CA TYR A 60 2.84 -4.93 0.85
C TYR A 60 4.31 -4.56 0.95
N TYR A 61 5.11 -5.37 1.64
CA TYR A 61 6.53 -5.11 1.80
C TYR A 61 7.24 -5.12 0.45
N ASP A 62 7.96 -4.04 0.14
CA ASP A 62 8.77 -3.93 -1.07
C ASP A 62 10.24 -4.22 -0.76
N THR A 63 10.85 -3.38 0.07
CA THR A 63 12.26 -3.50 0.45
C THR A 63 12.56 -2.72 1.73
N SER A 64 13.71 -2.99 2.35
CA SER A 64 14.25 -2.23 3.48
C SER A 64 15.57 -1.60 3.10
N PHE A 65 15.82 -0.42 3.66
CA PHE A 65 16.98 0.41 3.36
C PHE A 65 17.95 0.40 4.56
N PRO A 66 19.27 0.40 4.34
CA PRO A 66 20.27 0.44 5.43
C PRO A 66 20.14 1.69 6.31
N GLU A 67 19.52 2.75 5.81
CA GLU A 67 19.21 4.00 6.50
C GLU A 67 18.12 3.84 7.58
N GLY A 68 17.51 2.66 7.71
CA GLY A 68 16.61 2.31 8.82
C GLY A 68 15.11 2.48 8.53
N PHE A 69 14.73 2.74 7.28
CA PHE A 69 13.33 2.76 6.86
C PHE A 69 13.02 1.60 5.91
N SER A 70 11.72 1.29 5.78
CA SER A 70 11.24 0.26 4.86
C SER A 70 10.19 0.84 3.94
N ARG A 71 10.21 0.40 2.69
CA ARG A 71 9.26 0.80 1.66
C ARG A 71 8.18 -0.26 1.52
N TYR A 72 6.96 0.22 1.34
CA TYR A 72 5.78 -0.60 1.15
C TYR A 72 5.02 -0.13 -0.09
N LYS A 73 4.32 -1.04 -0.74
CA LYS A 73 3.39 -0.79 -1.84
C LYS A 73 1.95 -0.90 -1.35
N ILE A 74 1.07 -0.14 -1.97
CA ILE A 74 -0.37 -0.25 -1.81
C ILE A 74 -0.95 -0.54 -3.18
N TYR A 75 -1.80 -1.56 -3.25
CA TYR A 75 -2.55 -1.88 -4.46
C TYR A 75 -4.00 -1.47 -4.26
N VAL A 76 -4.52 -0.69 -5.20
CA VAL A 76 -5.92 -0.24 -5.19
C VAL A 76 -6.53 -0.56 -6.54
N ASN A 77 -7.67 -1.25 -6.51
CA ASN A 77 -8.46 -1.47 -7.70
C ASN A 77 -9.44 -0.31 -7.86
N ILE A 78 -9.36 0.39 -8.99
CA ILE A 78 -10.25 1.51 -9.31
C ILE A 78 -11.33 1.01 -10.26
N ASN A 79 -12.60 1.09 -9.83
CA ASN A 79 -13.72 0.55 -10.61
C ASN A 79 -14.28 1.60 -11.57
N ARG A 80 -14.21 1.33 -12.88
CA ARG A 80 -14.87 2.10 -13.95
C ARG A 80 -14.62 3.63 -13.93
N MET A 81 -13.49 4.04 -13.38
CA MET A 81 -13.01 5.42 -13.43
C MET A 81 -11.70 5.44 -14.23
N SER A 82 -11.67 6.23 -15.30
CA SER A 82 -10.45 6.43 -16.08
C SER A 82 -9.59 7.47 -15.37
N LEU A 83 -8.34 7.11 -15.07
CA LEU A 83 -7.34 8.03 -14.53
C LEU A 83 -6.36 8.38 -15.65
N GLU A 84 -6.02 9.66 -15.78
CA GLU A 84 -4.98 10.09 -16.71
C GLU A 84 -3.62 9.62 -16.21
N LEU A 85 -2.79 9.10 -17.13
CA LEU A 85 -1.46 8.60 -16.80
C LEU A 85 -0.41 9.61 -17.21
N GLU A 86 0.47 9.95 -16.28
CA GLU A 86 1.62 10.81 -16.52
C GLU A 86 2.92 9.99 -16.50
N THR A 87 3.90 10.42 -17.29
CA THR A 87 5.24 9.82 -17.29
C THR A 87 6.13 10.59 -16.33
N LEU A 88 6.66 9.90 -15.32
CA LEU A 88 7.66 10.48 -14.42
C LEU A 88 8.95 10.79 -15.20
N ARG A 89 9.53 11.96 -14.96
CA ARG A 89 10.84 12.33 -15.51
C ARG A 89 11.97 11.51 -14.90
N ASP A 90 11.84 11.18 -13.62
CA ASP A 90 12.74 10.29 -12.89
C ASP A 90 11.97 9.03 -12.46
N PRO A 91 12.32 7.83 -12.95
CA PRO A 91 11.63 6.59 -12.61
C PRO A 91 11.84 6.14 -11.16
N THR A 92 12.78 6.77 -10.43
CA THR A 92 13.07 6.47 -9.03
C THR A 92 12.34 7.38 -8.05
N MET A 93 11.75 8.46 -8.56
CA MET A 93 10.95 9.39 -7.77
C MET A 93 9.74 8.65 -7.18
N ILE A 94 9.53 8.83 -5.88
CA ILE A 94 8.37 8.31 -5.16
C ILE A 94 7.61 9.47 -4.53
N ASP A 95 6.29 9.43 -4.66
CA ASP A 95 5.38 10.35 -3.99
C ASP A 95 4.10 9.57 -3.64
N PRO A 96 3.60 9.61 -2.39
CA PRO A 96 4.15 10.29 -1.20
C PRO A 96 5.51 9.74 -0.73
N VAL A 97 6.30 10.59 -0.07
CA VAL A 97 7.65 10.29 0.42
C VAL A 97 7.60 9.55 1.76
N ASP A 98 6.77 10.03 2.69
CA ASP A 98 6.70 9.48 4.06
C ASP A 98 5.27 9.09 4.45
N ALA A 99 5.19 8.06 5.30
CA ALA A 99 3.97 7.63 5.98
C ALA A 99 4.24 7.51 7.48
N ILE A 100 3.71 8.44 8.29
CA ILE A 100 3.95 8.50 9.73
C ILE A 100 2.67 8.35 10.53
N ALA A 101 2.75 7.84 11.76
CA ALA A 101 1.58 7.81 12.64
C ALA A 101 1.09 9.23 12.94
N PHE A 102 -0.22 9.40 13.03
CA PHE A 102 -0.80 10.69 13.40
C PHE A 102 -0.37 11.10 14.81
N SER A 103 0.22 12.28 14.92
CA SER A 103 0.28 13.00 16.19
C SER A 103 -0.95 13.92 16.32
N GLN A 104 -1.39 14.19 17.54
CA GLN A 104 -2.54 15.05 17.81
C GLN A 104 -2.39 16.44 17.16
N GLY A 105 -1.17 16.98 17.12
CA GLY A 105 -0.86 18.25 16.43
C GLY A 105 -0.89 18.16 14.90
N ALA A 106 -0.64 16.99 14.33
CA ALA A 106 -0.65 16.79 12.87
C ALA A 106 -2.07 16.61 12.32
N LEU A 107 -2.99 16.01 13.09
CA LEU A 107 -4.42 15.97 12.76
C LEU A 107 -5.02 17.38 12.66
N LEU A 108 -4.72 18.25 13.63
CA LEU A 108 -5.16 19.64 13.60
C LEU A 108 -4.58 20.43 12.42
N LYS A 109 -3.33 20.16 12.03
CA LYS A 109 -2.72 20.75 10.83
C LYS A 109 -3.36 20.22 9.54
N LEU A 110 -3.68 18.92 9.46
CA LEU A 110 -4.38 18.34 8.31
C LEU A 110 -5.77 18.96 8.15
N LEU A 111 -6.55 19.06 9.23
CA LEU A 111 -7.87 19.70 9.21
C LEU A 111 -7.80 21.22 8.88
N ARG A 112 -6.68 21.88 9.18
CA ARG A 112 -6.43 23.29 8.83
C ARG A 112 -6.01 23.49 7.38
N ASN A 113 -5.15 22.62 6.85
CA ASN A 113 -4.56 22.75 5.51
C ASN A 113 -5.41 22.07 4.43
N HIS A 114 -6.17 21.05 4.81
CA HIS A 114 -7.30 20.51 4.06
C HIS A 114 -8.57 20.96 4.79
N PRO A 115 -9.07 22.19 4.54
CA PRO A 115 -10.40 22.52 5.00
C PRO A 115 -11.34 21.59 4.26
N LEU A 116 -11.86 20.57 4.96
CA LEU A 116 -13.07 19.88 4.54
C LEU A 116 -14.11 20.98 4.37
N THR A 117 -14.32 21.43 3.13
CA THR A 117 -15.26 22.52 2.91
C THR A 117 -16.64 21.98 3.26
N LYS A 118 -17.58 22.87 3.58
CA LYS A 118 -18.97 22.47 3.78
C LYS A 118 -19.53 21.70 2.57
N ASN A 119 -18.96 21.88 1.39
CA ASN A 119 -19.34 21.16 0.18
C ASN A 119 -18.74 19.75 0.14
N ASP A 120 -17.47 19.59 0.52
CA ASP A 120 -16.81 18.28 0.60
C ASP A 120 -17.44 17.41 1.67
N LEU A 121 -17.70 17.97 2.85
CA LEU A 121 -18.44 17.28 3.91
C LEU A 121 -19.83 16.86 3.45
N ARG A 122 -20.54 17.73 2.73
CA ARG A 122 -21.88 17.41 2.21
C ARG A 122 -21.81 16.33 1.13
N ALA A 123 -20.80 16.35 0.28
CA ALA A 123 -20.59 15.33 -0.75
C ALA A 123 -20.27 13.97 -0.11
N ILE A 124 -19.37 13.94 0.88
CA ILE A 124 -19.01 12.73 1.64
C ILE A 124 -20.22 12.18 2.40
N VAL A 125 -20.97 13.03 3.09
CA VAL A 125 -22.19 12.65 3.84
C VAL A 125 -23.30 12.15 2.92
N ASN A 126 -23.46 12.74 1.73
CA ASN A 126 -24.48 12.29 0.79
C ASN A 126 -24.10 11.00 0.05
N PHE A 127 -22.80 10.68 -0.03
CA PHE A 127 -22.30 9.44 -0.65
C PHE A 127 -22.06 8.30 0.35
N SER A 128 -21.97 8.59 1.65
CA SER A 128 -21.77 7.58 2.67
C SER A 128 -23.09 6.86 3.00
N TYR A 129 -22.99 5.61 3.43
CA TYR A 129 -24.11 4.83 3.95
C TYR A 129 -24.52 5.26 5.37
N LEU A 130 -23.95 6.36 5.89
CA LEU A 130 -24.19 6.83 7.24
C LEU A 130 -25.48 7.66 7.27
N SER A 131 -26.34 7.34 8.22
CA SER A 131 -27.52 8.14 8.54
C SER A 131 -27.11 9.48 9.15
N LYS A 132 -28.03 10.45 9.07
CA LYS A 132 -27.84 11.78 9.68
C LYS A 132 -27.57 11.71 11.19
N ASP A 133 -28.07 10.68 11.86
CA ASP A 133 -27.94 10.52 13.31
C ASP A 133 -26.56 9.97 13.68
N GLU A 134 -26.03 9.00 12.93
CA GLU A 134 -24.63 8.53 13.09
C GLU A 134 -23.61 9.66 12.86
N ILE A 135 -23.89 10.55 11.89
CA ILE A 135 -23.01 11.70 11.64
C ILE A 135 -23.04 12.69 12.82
N LYS A 136 -24.22 12.91 13.43
CA LYS A 136 -24.33 13.77 14.62
C LYS A 136 -23.62 13.16 15.82
N GLU A 137 -23.74 11.85 16.00
CA GLU A 137 -23.10 11.11 17.09
C GLU A 137 -21.57 11.25 17.01
N VAL A 138 -20.97 10.94 15.86
CA VAL A 138 -19.51 11.08 15.64
C VAL A 138 -19.03 12.51 15.86
N LEU A 139 -19.80 13.52 15.41
CA LEU A 139 -19.44 14.92 15.63
C LEU A 139 -19.59 15.34 17.10
N SER A 140 -20.59 14.83 17.81
CA SER A 140 -20.76 15.11 19.24
C SER A 140 -19.65 14.50 20.09
N GLU A 141 -19.20 13.28 19.79
CA GLU A 141 -18.04 12.66 20.44
C GLU A 141 -16.76 13.48 20.23
N PHE A 142 -16.62 14.13 19.07
CA PHE A 142 -15.48 15.00 18.78
C PHE A 142 -15.55 16.34 19.50
N THR A 143 -16.74 16.94 19.68
CA THR A 143 -16.90 18.25 20.34
C THR A 143 -16.95 18.17 21.86
N ASP A 144 -17.47 17.06 22.41
CA ASP A 144 -17.65 16.87 23.84
C ASP A 144 -16.44 16.19 24.51
N GLY A 145 -15.33 16.09 23.77
CA GLY A 145 -14.12 15.35 24.13
C GLY A 145 -13.69 15.46 25.59
N LYS A 146 -13.89 14.36 26.32
CA LYS A 146 -12.85 13.77 27.17
C LYS A 146 -11.81 13.08 26.30
#